data_AF-X1ECZ8-F1
#
_entry.id   AF-X1ECZ8-F1
#
_cell.length_a   1.000
_cell.length_b   1.000
_cell.length_c   1.000
_cell.angle_alpha   90.00
_cell.angle_beta   90.00
_cell.angle_gamma   90.00
#
_symmetry.space_group_name_H-M   'P 1'
#
loop_
_entity.id
_entity.type
_entity.pdbx_description
1 polymer ?
#
loop_
_entity_poly.entity_id
_entity_poly.type
_entity_poly.pdbx_seq_one_letter_code
_entity_poly.pdbx_strand_id
1 'polypeptide(L)'
;MRKRRSFSSEFKKEVVEAIVSGQATGAEISREYSISPVVISKWKKDYKAGKFFENANSTDIARLELKVRELERLVGELTMENRMLKKVRDLNSKKKKKIYP
;
A
#
# COMPACT_ATOMS: atom_id res chain seq x y z
N MET A 1 10.73 40.51 7.10
CA MET A 1 10.25 39.13 7.35
C MET A 1 10.89 38.19 6.34
N ARG A 2 11.54 37.08 6.74
CA ARG A 2 12.09 36.08 5.80
C ARG A 2 10.94 35.36 5.09
N LYS A 3 10.94 35.37 3.76
CA LYS A 3 9.96 34.64 2.94
C LYS A 3 10.14 33.13 3.18
N ARG A 4 9.12 32.47 3.73
CA ARG A 4 9.14 31.02 3.93
C ARG A 4 9.15 30.34 2.56
N ARG A 5 10.10 29.43 2.34
CA ARG A 5 10.15 28.60 1.15
C ARG A 5 8.92 27.68 1.13
N SER A 6 8.08 27.82 0.11
CA SER A 6 6.95 26.94 -0.15
C SER A 6 7.31 25.95 -1.26
N PHE A 7 6.73 24.75 -1.20
CA PHE A 7 6.85 23.72 -2.22
C PHE A 7 5.42 23.33 -2.66
N SER A 8 5.24 23.02 -3.94
CA SER A 8 3.94 22.57 -4.46
C SER A 8 3.58 21.18 -3.92
N SER A 9 2.31 20.80 -3.99
CA SER A 9 1.81 19.46 -3.63
C SER A 9 2.46 18.37 -4.47
N GLU A 10 2.61 18.62 -5.77
CA GLU A 10 3.14 17.70 -6.78
C GLU A 10 4.60 17.40 -6.49
N PHE A 11 5.40 18.45 -6.25
CA PHE A 11 6.82 18.28 -5.93
C PHE A 11 7.03 17.51 -4.63
N LYS A 12 6.22 17.80 -3.60
CA LYS A 12 6.29 17.04 -2.33
C LYS A 12 5.95 15.57 -2.54
N LYS A 13 4.95 15.27 -3.38
CA LYS A 13 4.53 13.91 -3.71
C LYS A 13 5.64 13.14 -4.43
N GLU A 14 6.20 13.72 -5.49
CA GLU A 14 7.29 13.13 -6.28
C GLU A 14 8.51 12.81 -5.39
N VAL A 15 8.92 13.75 -4.55
CA VAL A 15 10.03 13.57 -3.61
C VAL A 15 9.76 12.41 -2.65
N VAL A 16 8.56 12.32 -2.08
CA VAL A 16 8.23 11.23 -1.15
C VAL A 16 8.14 9.89 -1.88
N GLU A 17 7.60 9.86 -3.09
CA GLU A 17 7.50 8.64 -3.91
C GLU A 17 8.88 8.08 -4.25
N ALA A 18 9.83 8.93 -4.70
CA ALA A 18 11.21 8.53 -4.95
C ALA A 18 11.88 7.93 -3.71
N ILE A 19 11.54 8.42 -2.51
CA ILE A 19 12.10 7.88 -1.27
C ILE A 19 11.42 6.57 -0.84
N VAL A 20 10.11 6.45 -1.03
CA VAL A 20 9.37 5.23 -0.67
C VAL A 20 9.66 4.09 -1.65
N SER A 21 9.87 4.39 -2.93
CA SER A 21 10.28 3.43 -3.96
C SER A 21 11.75 3.00 -3.84
N GLY A 22 12.54 3.71 -3.04
CA GLY A 22 13.98 3.47 -2.88
C GLY A 22 14.84 4.01 -4.02
N GLN A 23 14.27 4.79 -4.94
CA GLN A 23 15.01 5.44 -6.03
C GLN A 23 15.95 6.55 -5.54
N ALA A 24 15.62 7.17 -4.40
CA ALA A 24 16.48 8.15 -3.74
C ALA A 24 16.39 7.99 -2.22
N THR A 25 17.47 8.31 -1.52
CA THR A 25 17.47 8.40 -0.07
C THR A 25 17.05 9.79 0.40
N GLY A 26 16.51 9.88 1.61
CA GLY A 26 16.19 11.18 2.20
C GLY A 26 17.42 12.09 2.37
N ALA A 27 18.62 11.50 2.49
CA ALA A 27 19.87 12.24 2.59
C ALA A 27 20.30 12.84 1.24
N GLU A 28 20.12 12.12 0.13
CA GLU A 28 20.37 12.62 -1.23
C GLU A 28 19.45 13.79 -1.55
N ILE A 29 18.14 13.61 -1.37
CA ILE A 29 17.13 14.66 -1.56
C ILE A 29 17.43 15.89 -0.68
N SER A 30 17.86 15.66 0.56
CA SER A 30 18.19 16.75 1.49
C SER A 30 19.33 17.62 0.96
N ARG A 31 20.37 17.00 0.39
CA ARG A 31 21.51 17.70 -0.21
C ARG A 31 21.14 18.37 -1.52
N GLU A 32 20.50 17.64 -2.42
CA GLU A 32 20.19 18.11 -3.78
C GLU A 32 19.26 19.32 -3.77
N TYR A 33 18.15 19.25 -3.03
CA TYR A 33 17.15 20.32 -3.02
C TYR A 33 17.32 21.29 -1.85
N SER A 34 18.33 21.09 -1.00
CA SER A 34 18.55 21.83 0.24
C SER A 34 17.31 21.82 1.14
N ILE A 35 16.74 20.63 1.34
CA ILE A 35 15.54 20.41 2.15
C ILE A 35 15.96 19.78 3.47
N SER A 36 15.50 20.33 4.59
CA SER A 36 15.80 19.75 5.91
C SER A 36 15.23 18.33 6.05
N PRO A 37 15.97 17.37 6.63
CA PRO A 37 15.48 16.01 6.89
C PRO A 37 14.18 15.97 7.74
N VAL A 38 13.97 16.97 8.60
CA VAL A 38 12.74 17.11 9.40
C VAL A 38 11.53 17.40 8.49
N VAL A 39 11.72 18.24 7.47
CA VAL A 39 10.68 18.57 6.48
C VAL A 39 10.35 17.35 5.63
N ILE A 40 11.37 16.60 5.19
CA ILE A 40 11.19 15.34 4.44
C ILE A 40 10.43 14.32 5.30
N SER A 41 10.77 14.18 6.58
CA SER A 41 10.05 13.31 7.51
C SER A 41 8.59 13.71 7.68
N LYS A 42 8.31 15.01 7.75
CA LYS A 42 6.94 15.52 7.77
C LYS A 42 6.18 15.17 6.49
N TRP A 43 6.79 15.36 5.32
CA TRP A 43 6.16 15.01 4.05
C TRP A 43 5.89 13.50 3.94
N LYS A 44 6.80 12.64 4.38
CA LYS A 44 6.53 11.19 4.47
C LYS A 44 5.30 10.87 5.32
N LYS A 45 5.12 11.57 6.46
CA LYS A 45 3.94 11.41 7.32
C LYS A 45 2.68 11.90 6.62
N ASP A 46 2.73 13.07 5.98
CA ASP A 46 1.59 13.65 5.26
C ASP A 46 1.19 12.80 4.04
N TYR A 47 2.14 12.17 3.35
CA TYR A 47 1.91 11.23 2.24
C TYR A 47 1.19 9.97 2.70
N LYS A 48 1.67 9.34 3.79
CA LYS A 48 1.00 8.18 4.39
C LYS A 48 -0.42 8.50 4.88
N ALA A 49 -0.65 9.74 5.29
CA ALA A 49 -1.96 10.22 5.71
C ALA A 49 -2.88 10.65 4.54
N GLY A 50 -2.43 10.49 3.28
CA GLY A 50 -3.25 10.80 2.11
C GLY A 50 -3.35 12.28 1.76
N LYS A 51 -2.61 13.17 2.44
CA LYS A 51 -2.77 14.63 2.29
C LYS A 51 -2.27 15.22 0.96
N PHE A 52 -1.52 14.46 0.17
CA PHE A 52 -1.13 14.87 -1.19
C PHE A 52 -2.15 14.46 -2.24
N PHE A 53 -3.19 13.72 -1.85
CA PHE A 53 -4.25 13.26 -2.73
C PHE A 53 -5.50 14.11 -2.49
N GLU A 54 -5.38 15.44 -2.61
CA GLU A 54 -6.51 16.37 -2.42
C GLU A 54 -7.60 16.26 -3.50
N ASN A 55 -7.45 15.36 -4.50
CA ASN A 55 -8.38 15.21 -5.62
C ASN A 55 -8.84 13.75 -5.85
N ALA A 56 -8.95 12.92 -4.82
CA ALA A 56 -9.78 11.73 -4.97
C ALA A 56 -11.24 12.21 -5.01
N ASN A 57 -11.80 12.39 -6.22
CA ASN A 57 -13.19 12.79 -6.36
C ASN A 57 -14.06 11.76 -5.60
N SER A 58 -15.19 12.17 -5.04
CA SER A 58 -16.11 11.27 -4.33
C SER A 58 -16.46 10.02 -5.16
N THR A 59 -16.52 10.18 -6.48
CA THR A 59 -16.68 9.09 -7.46
C THR A 59 -15.53 8.07 -7.45
N ASP A 60 -14.28 8.53 -7.33
CA ASP A 60 -13.10 7.65 -7.30
C ASP A 60 -13.06 6.85 -6.00
N ILE A 61 -13.42 7.49 -4.88
CA ILE A 61 -13.54 6.82 -3.57
C ILE A 61 -14.63 5.75 -3.63
N ALA A 62 -15.82 6.07 -4.12
CA ALA A 62 -16.92 5.11 -4.26
C ALA A 62 -16.55 3.93 -5.18
N ARG A 63 -15.82 4.19 -6.27
CA ARG A 63 -15.33 3.14 -7.17
C ARG A 63 -14.30 2.23 -6.50
N LEU A 64 -13.39 2.79 -5.71
CA LEU A 64 -12.42 2.03 -4.93
C LEU A 64 -13.10 1.18 -3.87
N GLU A 65 -14.10 1.72 -3.15
CA GLU A 65 -14.88 0.97 -2.17
C GLU A 65 -15.62 -0.22 -2.79
N LEU A 66 -16.23 -0.03 -3.98
CA LEU A 66 -16.84 -1.13 -4.72
C LEU A 66 -15.82 -2.20 -5.09
N LYS A 67 -14.62 -1.80 -5.51
CA LYS A 67 -13.55 -2.75 -5.85
C LYS A 67 -13.04 -3.49 -4.62
N VAL A 68 -12.90 -2.81 -3.48
CA VAL A 68 -12.52 -3.41 -2.20
C VAL A 68 -13.53 -4.49 -1.80
N ARG A 69 -14.83 -4.15 -1.81
CA ARG A 69 -15.90 -5.10 -1.48
C ARG A 69 -15.87 -6.36 -2.36
N GLU A 70 -15.67 -6.18 -3.66
CA GLU A 70 -15.59 -7.30 -4.60
C GLU A 70 -14.35 -8.17 -4.34
N LEU A 71 -13.20 -7.55 -4.02
CA LEU A 71 -12.00 -8.28 -3.66
C LEU A 71 -12.17 -9.04 -2.35
N GLU A 72 -12.79 -8.45 -1.33
CA GLU A 72 -13.10 -9.12 -0.06
C GLU A 72 -14.01 -10.34 -0.26
N ARG A 73 -15.03 -10.22 -1.13
CA ARG A 73 -15.91 -11.34 -1.51
C ARG A 73 -15.11 -12.48 -2.14
N LEU A 74 -14.30 -12.19 -3.14
CA LEU A 74 -13.47 -13.18 -3.84
C LEU A 74 -12.45 -13.84 -2.91
N VAL A 75 -11.84 -13.08 -2.00
CA VAL A 75 -10.94 -13.64 -0.97
C VAL A 75 -11.70 -14.60 -0.06
N GLY A 76 -12.93 -14.27 0.34
CA GLY A 76 -13.80 -15.16 1.12
C GLY A 76 -14.08 -16.48 0.39
N GLU A 77 -14.47 -16.41 -0.88
CA GLU A 77 -14.75 -17.59 -1.72
C GLU A 77 -13.52 -18.48 -1.88
N LEU A 78 -12.39 -17.90 -2.28
CA LEU A 78 -11.12 -18.61 -2.43
C LEU A 78 -10.64 -19.22 -1.11
N THR A 79 -10.92 -18.58 0.03
CA THR A 79 -10.58 -19.11 1.35
C THR A 79 -11.40 -20.36 1.66
N MET A 80 -12.70 -20.34 1.36
CA MET A 80 -13.59 -21.48 1.58
C MET A 80 -13.24 -22.66 0.66
N GLU A 81 -12.99 -22.39 -0.62
CA GLU A 81 -12.55 -23.40 -1.59
C GLU A 81 -11.23 -24.04 -1.14
N ASN A 82 -10.24 -23.23 -0.73
CA ASN A 82 -8.97 -23.74 -0.21
C ASN A 82 -9.15 -24.62 1.03
N ARG A 83 -10.05 -24.25 1.96
CA ARG A 83 -10.33 -25.07 3.15
C ARG A 83 -10.93 -26.41 2.77
N MET A 84 -11.86 -26.43 1.82
CA MET A 84 -12.48 -27.66 1.32
C MET A 84 -11.45 -28.56 0.64
N LEU A 85 -10.66 -28.02 -0.29
CA LEU A 85 -9.62 -28.76 -1.00
C LEU A 85 -8.58 -29.35 -0.04
N LYS A 86 -8.13 -28.59 0.96
CA LYS A 86 -7.23 -29.10 2.01
C LYS A 86 -7.87 -30.26 2.78
N LYS A 87 -9.14 -30.14 3.18
CA LYS A 87 -9.87 -31.21 3.88
C LYS A 87 -9.99 -32.49 3.04
N VAL A 88 -10.31 -32.36 1.75
CA VAL A 88 -10.40 -33.50 0.82
C VAL A 88 -9.04 -34.17 0.65
N ARG A 89 -7.98 -33.39 0.42
CA ARG A 89 -6.60 -33.88 0.35
C ARG A 89 -6.21 -34.65 1.61
N ASP A 90 -6.52 -34.11 2.78
CA ASP A 90 -6.17 -34.72 4.06
C ASP A 90 -6.94 -36.03 4.27
N LEU A 91 -8.23 -36.10 3.90
CA LEU A 91 -9.02 -37.33 3.92
C LEU A 91 -8.44 -38.38 2.97
N ASN A 92 -8.04 -38.01 1.75
CA ASN A 92 -7.40 -38.91 0.80
C ASN A 92 -6.06 -39.44 1.32
N SER A 93 -5.26 -38.59 1.97
CA SER A 93 -4.00 -39.01 2.59
C SER A 93 -4.21 -40.04 3.71
N LYS A 94 -5.26 -39.85 4.54
CA LYS A 94 -5.64 -40.80 5.60
C LYS A 94 -6.14 -42.13 5.03
N LYS A 95 -6.93 -42.11 3.95
CA LYS A 95 -7.36 -43.33 3.27
C LYS A 95 -6.17 -44.14 2.74
N LYS A 96 -5.20 -43.50 2.08
CA LYS A 96 -3.99 -44.18 1.58
C LYS A 96 -3.19 -44.87 2.70
N LYS A 97 -3.04 -44.23 3.86
CA LYS A 97 -2.35 -44.82 5.03
C LYS A 97 -3.10 -45.99 5.69
N LYS A 98 -4.42 -46.07 5.55
CA LYS A 98 -5.21 -47.21 6.07
C LYS A 98 -5.21 -48.42 5.15
N ILE A 99 -4.95 -48.22 3.85
CA ILE A 99 -4.97 -49.28 2.83
C ILE A 99 -3.64 -50.03 2.78
N TYR A 100 -2.55 -49.41 3.25
CA TYR A 100 -1.24 -50.05 3.39
C TYR A 100 -0.79 -49.94 4.86
N PRO A 101 -0.88 -51.02 5.66
CA PRO A 101 -0.30 -51.07 7.01
C PRO A 101 1.24 -51.03 6.99
#